data_AF-A0A258X1D4-F1
#
_entry.id   AF-A0A258X1D4-F1
#
_cell.length_a   1.000
_cell.length_b   1.000
_cell.length_c   1.000
_cell.angle_alpha   90.00
_cell.angle_beta   90.00
_cell.angle_gamma   90.00
#
_symmetry.space_group_name_H-M   'P 1'
#
loop_
_entity.id
_entity.type
_entity.pdbx_description
1 polymer ?
#
loop_
_entity_poly.entity_id
_entity_poly.type
_entity_poly.pdbx_seq_one_letter_code
_entity_poly.pdbx_strand_id
1 'polypeptide(L)'
;LSSPVRQVRRTGTAVELDAGRGWERFDHVVIAAHADQALGMLADPDALETRLLGAFPYRRNEAVLHSDAALMPKRRKVWSAWNYAAQRSESANQLSVTYWMNRLQHLPTQRDLFVTLNPLVEPDPKLVYRRDIYHHPVFDAQAGAAQSRLWALQGRRNTWFCGAWFGAGFHEDGLQAGLAVAEQLGGLRRPWQVEDESGRIHVTRNAGPIGQRITEPA
;
A
#
# COMPACT_ATOMS: atom_id res chain seq x y z
N LEU A 1 6.37 17.78 1.41
CA LEU A 1 7.19 16.56 1.21
C LEU A 1 8.29 16.53 2.26
N SER A 2 8.90 15.36 2.53
CA SER A 2 9.97 15.18 3.53
C SER A 2 9.59 15.49 5.00
N SER A 3 8.34 15.19 5.38
CA SER A 3 7.82 15.32 6.75
C SER A 3 7.17 14.00 7.19
N PRO A 4 7.95 12.95 7.50
CA PRO A 4 7.38 11.68 7.93
C PRO A 4 6.67 11.86 9.27
N VAL A 5 5.40 11.45 9.34
CA VAL A 5 4.67 11.37 10.60
C VAL A 5 5.28 10.26 11.43
N ARG A 6 5.68 10.60 12.67
CA ARG A 6 6.29 9.68 13.63
C ARG A 6 5.27 9.12 14.59
N GLN A 7 4.30 9.95 14.98
CA GLN A 7 3.29 9.58 15.96
C GLN A 7 1.97 10.33 15.73
N VAL A 8 0.88 9.65 16.07
CA VAL A 8 -0.50 10.10 16.07
C VAL A 8 -1.04 9.92 17.49
N ARG A 9 -1.41 11.03 18.15
CA ARG A 9 -2.05 11.04 19.47
C ARG A 9 -3.51 11.44 19.32
N ARG A 10 -4.41 10.76 20.02
CA ARG A 10 -5.85 11.05 19.97
C ARG A 10 -6.29 11.60 21.32
N THR A 11 -6.93 12.77 21.29
CA THR A 11 -7.29 13.55 22.49
C THR A 11 -8.79 13.79 22.54
N GLY A 12 -9.61 12.73 22.62
CA GLY A 12 -11.07 12.79 22.81
C GLY A 12 -11.85 13.51 21.69
N THR A 13 -11.63 14.81 21.53
CA THR A 13 -12.21 15.70 20.52
C THR A 13 -11.30 15.97 19.33
N ALA A 14 -10.02 15.60 19.36
CA ALA A 14 -9.09 15.87 18.27
C ALA A 14 -8.01 14.79 18.09
N VAL A 15 -7.24 14.95 17.02
CA VAL A 15 -6.04 14.18 16.73
C VAL A 15 -4.86 15.13 16.62
N GLU A 16 -3.71 14.71 17.13
CA GLU A 16 -2.47 15.46 17.11
C GLU A 16 -1.38 14.64 16.43
N LEU A 17 -0.61 15.27 15.54
CA LEU A 17 0.41 14.63 14.73
C LEU A 17 1.78 15.20 15.07
N ASP A 18 2.78 14.34 15.24
CA ASP A 18 4.18 14.75 15.30
C ASP A 18 4.92 14.28 14.04
N ALA A 19 5.45 15.24 13.28
CA ALA A 19 6.32 15.01 12.12
C ALA A 19 7.77 15.48 12.37
N GLY A 20 8.18 15.61 13.63
CA GLY A 20 9.52 16.05 14.05
C GLY A 20 9.68 17.57 14.12
N ARG A 21 8.59 18.34 14.05
CA ARG A 21 8.58 19.81 14.13
C ARG A 21 7.70 20.34 15.27
N GLY A 22 7.22 19.45 16.12
CA GLY A 22 6.21 19.75 17.14
C GLY A 22 4.86 19.11 16.80
N TRP A 23 3.94 19.21 17.75
CA TRP A 23 2.60 18.66 17.62
C TRP A 23 1.67 19.62 16.87
N GLU A 24 1.02 19.12 15.84
CA GLU A 24 -0.01 19.83 15.08
C GLU A 24 -1.38 19.19 15.34
N ARG A 25 -2.41 20.00 15.58
CA ARG A 25 -3.75 19.55 15.99
C ARG A 25 -4.75 19.62 14.83
N PHE A 26 -5.56 18.58 14.69
CA PHE A 26 -6.59 18.42 13.67
C PHE A 26 -7.86 17.82 14.26
N ASP A 27 -9.01 18.03 13.64
CA ASP A 27 -10.27 17.39 14.06
C ASP A 27 -10.27 15.89 13.75
N HIS A 28 -9.80 15.53 12.55
CA HIS A 28 -9.70 14.17 12.04
C HIS A 28 -8.33 13.90 11.39
N VAL A 29 -7.96 12.61 11.31
CA VAL A 29 -6.81 12.15 10.52
C VAL A 29 -7.23 11.07 9.53
N VAL A 30 -6.70 11.15 8.30
CA VAL A 30 -6.76 10.08 7.31
C VAL A 30 -5.36 9.51 7.12
N ILE A 31 -5.17 8.24 7.45
CA ILE A 31 -3.89 7.54 7.36
C ILE A 31 -3.89 6.71 6.06
N ALA A 32 -3.16 7.20 5.06
CA ALA A 32 -2.97 6.56 3.75
C ALA A 32 -1.61 5.81 3.64
N ALA A 33 -1.16 5.25 4.76
CA ALA A 33 0.10 4.51 4.86
C ALA A 33 -0.14 2.98 4.82
N HIS A 34 0.94 2.20 4.82
CA HIS A 34 0.85 0.76 5.04
C HIS A 34 0.23 0.46 6.41
N ALA A 35 -0.45 -0.68 6.55
CA ALA A 35 -1.19 -1.00 7.77
C ALA A 35 -0.27 -1.14 9.01
N ASP A 36 0.92 -1.70 8.82
CA ASP A 36 1.96 -1.81 9.85
C ASP A 36 2.49 -0.44 10.29
N GLN A 37 2.74 0.46 9.34
CA GLN A 37 3.13 1.84 9.58
C GLN A 37 2.01 2.63 10.26
N ALA A 38 0.77 2.46 9.79
CA ALA A 38 -0.41 3.07 10.39
C ALA A 38 -0.53 2.65 11.86
N LEU A 39 -0.42 1.34 12.15
CA LEU A 39 -0.42 0.82 13.50
C LEU A 39 0.74 1.37 14.34
N GLY A 40 1.95 1.40 13.77
CA GLY A 40 3.15 1.90 14.45
C GLY A 40 3.14 3.40 14.75
N MET A 41 2.35 4.18 14.01
CA MET A 41 2.17 5.61 14.27
C MET A 41 1.17 5.88 15.39
N LEU A 42 0.23 4.99 15.69
CA LEU A 42 -0.76 5.22 16.75
C LEU A 42 -0.10 5.13 18.14
N ALA A 43 -0.30 6.17 18.97
CA ALA A 43 0.21 6.17 20.35
C ALA A 43 -0.60 5.25 21.29
N ASP A 44 -1.87 5.00 20.96
CA ASP A 44 -2.84 4.31 21.80
C ASP A 44 -3.70 3.29 21.01
N PRO A 45 -3.12 2.39 20.19
CA PRO A 45 -3.91 1.47 19.38
C PRO A 45 -4.77 0.56 20.27
N ASP A 46 -6.06 0.44 19.95
CA ASP A 46 -6.94 -0.48 20.67
C ASP A 46 -6.82 -1.93 20.14
N ALA A 47 -7.44 -2.88 20.83
CA ALA A 47 -7.39 -4.29 20.46
C ALA A 47 -7.94 -4.59 19.05
N LEU A 48 -8.90 -3.79 18.57
CA LEU A 48 -9.46 -3.96 17.23
C LEU A 48 -8.46 -3.46 16.17
N GLU A 49 -7.86 -2.29 16.39
CA GLU A 49 -6.82 -1.72 15.53
C GLU A 49 -5.59 -2.62 15.46
N THR A 50 -5.06 -3.06 16.60
CA THR A 50 -3.91 -3.98 16.64
C THR A 50 -4.20 -5.26 15.86
N ARG A 51 -5.38 -5.85 16.06
CA ARG A 51 -5.76 -7.09 15.38
C ARG A 51 -5.91 -6.90 13.86
N LEU A 52 -6.60 -5.85 13.44
CA LEU A 52 -6.95 -5.65 12.04
C LEU A 52 -5.77 -5.08 11.22
N LEU A 53 -5.09 -4.05 11.73
CA LEU A 53 -3.94 -3.46 11.04
C LEU A 53 -2.73 -4.41 11.07
N GLY A 54 -2.54 -5.16 12.15
CA GLY A 54 -1.47 -6.15 12.30
C GLY A 54 -1.64 -7.41 11.45
N ALA A 55 -2.76 -7.56 10.74
CA ALA A 55 -3.03 -8.72 9.89
C ALA A 55 -2.32 -8.67 8.52
N PHE A 56 -1.63 -7.58 8.20
CA PHE A 56 -0.99 -7.35 6.90
C PHE A 56 0.53 -7.29 7.06
N PRO A 57 1.23 -8.44 6.95
CA PRO A 57 2.69 -8.41 6.91
C PRO A 57 3.17 -7.82 5.57
N TYR A 58 4.33 -7.18 5.60
CA TYR A 58 4.95 -6.62 4.40
C TYR A 58 6.28 -7.33 4.09
N ARG A 59 6.51 -7.62 2.81
CA ARG A 59 7.79 -8.16 2.33
C ARG A 59 8.58 -7.08 1.62
N ARG A 60 9.84 -6.95 1.99
CA ARG A 60 10.82 -6.14 1.28
C ARG A 60 11.06 -6.74 -0.11
N ASN A 61 10.84 -5.94 -1.15
CA ASN A 61 11.20 -6.25 -2.53
C ASN A 61 12.16 -5.19 -3.05
N GLU A 62 13.27 -5.63 -3.61
CA GLU A 62 14.26 -4.75 -4.22
C GLU A 62 14.07 -4.72 -5.73
N ALA A 63 13.97 -3.53 -6.30
CA ALA A 63 13.96 -3.32 -7.75
C ALA A 63 15.27 -2.67 -8.17
N VAL A 64 15.95 -3.30 -9.12
CA VAL A 64 17.23 -2.81 -9.65
C VAL A 64 17.05 -2.49 -11.13
N LEU A 65 17.28 -1.24 -11.51
CA LEU A 65 17.36 -0.80 -12.90
C LEU A 65 18.82 -0.92 -13.38
N HIS A 66 19.06 -1.72 -14.42
CA HIS A 66 20.40 -2.00 -14.93
C HIS A 66 20.41 -2.31 -16.43
N SER A 67 21.60 -2.42 -17.02
CA SER A 67 21.81 -2.95 -18.38
C SER A 67 22.58 -4.27 -18.41
N ASP A 68 22.78 -4.91 -17.25
CA ASP A 68 23.49 -6.18 -17.14
C ASP A 68 22.69 -7.35 -17.74
N ALA A 69 23.15 -7.86 -18.89
CA ALA A 69 22.54 -8.98 -19.59
C ALA A 69 22.80 -10.34 -18.92
N ALA A 70 23.69 -10.43 -17.92
CA ALA A 70 23.95 -11.67 -17.18
C ALA A 70 22.74 -12.15 -16.37
N LEU A 71 21.83 -11.22 -16.01
CA LEU A 71 20.58 -11.53 -15.31
C LEU A 71 19.46 -12.00 -16.26
N MET A 72 19.68 -11.96 -17.57
CA MET A 72 18.74 -12.47 -18.57
C MET A 72 19.04 -13.93 -18.92
N PRO A 73 18.11 -14.66 -19.56
CA PRO A 73 18.38 -16.01 -20.03
C PRO A 73 19.63 -16.06 -20.94
N LYS A 74 20.51 -17.05 -20.73
CA LYS A 74 21.75 -17.22 -21.51
C LYS A 74 21.53 -17.23 -23.03
N ARG A 75 20.39 -17.78 -23.48
CA ARG A 75 20.02 -17.83 -24.90
C ARG A 75 19.17 -16.61 -25.25
N ARG A 76 19.74 -15.62 -25.97
CA ARG A 76 19.02 -14.40 -26.36
C ARG A 76 17.68 -14.65 -27.08
N LYS A 77 17.58 -15.74 -27.85
CA LYS A 77 16.35 -16.13 -28.55
C LYS A 77 15.13 -16.39 -27.66
N VAL A 78 15.32 -16.67 -26.36
CA VAL A 78 14.21 -16.91 -25.42
C VAL A 78 13.90 -15.70 -24.55
N TRP A 79 14.59 -14.58 -24.78
CA TRP A 79 14.31 -13.34 -24.05
C TRP A 79 12.87 -12.93 -24.28
N SER A 80 12.18 -12.73 -23.17
CA SER A 80 10.78 -12.28 -23.15
C SER A 80 10.71 -10.91 -22.49
N ALA A 81 9.54 -10.26 -22.57
CA ALA A 81 9.36 -9.02 -21.83
C ALA A 81 9.55 -9.26 -20.32
N TRP A 82 9.18 -10.44 -19.82
CA TRP A 82 9.28 -10.86 -18.43
C TRP A 82 10.06 -12.18 -18.39
N ASN A 83 11.13 -12.25 -17.59
CA ASN A 83 11.99 -13.43 -17.50
C ASN A 83 12.10 -13.85 -16.05
N TYR A 84 11.77 -15.10 -15.77
CA TYR A 84 11.72 -15.64 -14.42
C TYR A 84 12.93 -16.51 -14.14
N ALA A 85 13.53 -16.31 -12.97
CA ALA A 85 14.56 -17.17 -12.43
C ALA A 85 14.17 -17.59 -11.01
N ALA A 86 14.41 -18.86 -10.70
CA ALA A 86 14.21 -19.40 -9.36
C ALA A 86 15.45 -20.15 -8.91
N GLN A 87 15.84 -19.93 -7.67
CA GLN A 87 16.84 -20.74 -6.98
C GLN A 87 16.15 -21.50 -5.87
N ARG A 88 16.23 -22.84 -5.92
CA ARG A 88 15.74 -23.70 -4.86
C ARG A 88 16.88 -23.97 -3.88
N SER A 89 16.63 -23.79 -2.59
CA SER A 89 17.50 -24.22 -1.51
C SER A 89 16.68 -24.98 -0.46
N GLU A 90 17.34 -25.69 0.45
CA GLU A 90 16.67 -26.41 1.55
C GLU A 90 15.92 -25.48 2.51
N SER A 91 16.31 -24.21 2.61
CA SER A 91 15.76 -23.25 3.57
C SER A 91 14.75 -22.26 2.98
N ALA A 92 14.86 -21.90 1.69
CA ALA A 92 13.89 -21.05 1.01
C ALA A 92 14.04 -21.07 -0.52
N ASN A 93 12.91 -21.03 -1.22
CA ASN A 93 12.90 -20.74 -2.65
C ASN A 93 12.99 -19.23 -2.86
N GLN A 94 14.03 -18.78 -3.57
CA GLN A 94 14.16 -17.38 -3.99
C GLN A 94 13.68 -17.23 -5.42
N LEU A 95 12.86 -16.21 -5.65
CA LEU A 95 12.29 -15.90 -6.96
C LEU A 95 12.80 -14.52 -7.39
N SER A 96 13.24 -14.45 -8.64
CA SER A 96 13.63 -13.21 -9.31
C SER A 96 12.89 -13.08 -10.63
N VAL A 97 12.50 -11.85 -10.95
CA VAL A 97 11.86 -11.52 -12.22
C VAL A 97 12.61 -10.36 -12.85
N THR A 98 13.09 -10.53 -14.08
CA THR A 98 13.71 -9.48 -14.88
C THR A 98 12.77 -9.04 -16.00
N TYR A 99 12.36 -7.78 -15.95
CA TYR A 99 11.60 -7.10 -16.99
C TYR A 99 12.55 -6.51 -18.02
N TRP A 100 12.39 -6.87 -19.29
CA TRP A 100 13.04 -6.19 -20.39
C TRP A 100 12.20 -4.99 -20.83
N MET A 101 12.59 -3.81 -20.32
CA MET A 101 11.79 -2.60 -20.42
C MET A 101 11.65 -2.11 -21.85
N ASN A 102 12.67 -2.29 -22.70
CA ASN A 102 12.58 -1.93 -24.12
C ASN A 102 11.46 -2.69 -24.82
N ARG A 103 11.32 -3.99 -24.53
CA ARG A 103 10.26 -4.81 -25.13
C ARG A 103 8.90 -4.53 -24.50
N LEU A 104 8.84 -4.25 -23.20
CA LEU A 104 7.60 -4.01 -22.49
C LEU A 104 6.98 -2.63 -22.80
N GLN A 105 7.81 -1.61 -22.98
CA GLN A 105 7.40 -0.19 -23.08
C GLN A 105 7.78 0.44 -24.44
N HIS A 106 8.39 -0.31 -25.36
CA HIS A 106 8.88 0.19 -26.65
C HIS A 106 9.78 1.44 -26.52
N LEU A 107 10.74 1.39 -25.59
CA LEU A 107 11.61 2.53 -25.28
C LEU A 107 12.46 2.94 -26.51
N PRO A 108 12.62 4.25 -26.78
CA PRO A 108 13.36 4.77 -27.95
C PRO A 108 14.87 4.75 -27.70
N THR A 109 15.43 3.58 -27.39
CA THR A 109 16.86 3.38 -27.16
C THR A 109 17.29 1.98 -27.59
N GLN A 110 18.50 1.90 -28.15
CA GLN A 110 19.16 0.65 -28.51
C GLN A 110 19.81 -0.05 -27.31
N ARG A 111 19.97 0.66 -26.19
CA ARG A 111 20.49 0.07 -24.95
C ARG A 111 19.42 -0.79 -24.31
N ASP A 112 19.74 -2.06 -24.08
CA ASP A 112 18.88 -2.95 -23.30
C ASP A 112 18.82 -2.46 -21.85
N LEU A 113 17.61 -2.15 -21.39
CA LEU A 113 17.28 -1.72 -20.04
C LEU A 113 16.42 -2.78 -19.36
N PHE A 114 16.87 -3.18 -18.18
CA PHE A 114 16.24 -4.22 -17.38
C PHE A 114 15.85 -3.68 -16.01
N VAL A 115 14.69 -4.13 -15.52
CA VAL A 115 14.35 -4.01 -14.10
C VAL A 115 14.30 -5.42 -13.54
N THR A 116 15.22 -5.74 -12.62
CA THR A 116 15.17 -7.02 -11.91
C THR A 116 14.61 -6.82 -10.50
N LEU A 117 13.60 -7.62 -10.15
CA LEU A 117 13.05 -7.72 -8.81
C LEU A 117 13.75 -8.85 -8.05
N ASN A 118 14.31 -8.53 -6.89
CA ASN A 118 14.99 -9.46 -5.98
C ASN A 118 16.05 -10.32 -6.70
N PRO A 119 17.11 -9.70 -7.27
CA PRO A 119 18.10 -10.42 -8.06
C PRO A 119 18.73 -11.58 -7.29
N LEU A 120 18.78 -12.77 -7.90
CA LEU A 120 19.45 -13.95 -7.32
C LEU A 120 20.97 -13.82 -7.30
N VAL A 121 21.50 -13.01 -8.23
CA VAL A 121 22.91 -12.68 -8.37
C VAL A 121 23.01 -11.19 -8.54
N GLU A 122 23.91 -10.55 -7.79
CA GLU A 122 24.10 -9.11 -7.85
C GLU A 122 24.55 -8.70 -9.27
N PRO A 123 23.88 -7.74 -9.93
CA PRO A 123 24.33 -7.21 -11.21
C PRO A 123 25.66 -6.47 -11.09
N ASP A 124 26.41 -6.39 -12.18
CA ASP A 124 27.64 -5.59 -12.23
C ASP A 124 27.32 -4.14 -11.79
N PRO A 125 27.93 -3.63 -10.71
CA PRO A 125 27.62 -2.30 -10.18
C PRO A 125 27.86 -1.18 -11.19
N LYS A 126 28.72 -1.38 -12.20
CA LYS A 126 28.95 -0.39 -13.29
C LYS A 126 27.78 -0.31 -14.26
N LEU A 127 26.94 -1.34 -14.30
CA LEU A 127 25.77 -1.42 -15.18
C LEU A 127 24.46 -1.11 -14.45
N VAL A 128 24.52 -0.79 -13.15
CA VAL A 128 23.36 -0.41 -12.35
C VAL A 128 23.14 1.09 -12.39
N TYR A 129 21.92 1.50 -12.69
CA TYR A 129 21.51 2.89 -12.75
C TYR A 129 20.75 3.33 -11.50
N ARG A 130 19.94 2.44 -10.93
CA ARG A 130 19.12 2.76 -9.76
C ARG A 130 18.74 1.51 -8.99
N ARG A 131 18.59 1.64 -7.67
CA ARG A 131 18.02 0.65 -6.77
C ARG A 131 16.92 1.32 -5.95
N ASP A 132 15.78 0.67 -5.84
CA ASP A 132 14.68 1.10 -4.98
C ASP A 132 14.18 -0.08 -4.15
N ILE A 133 13.81 0.20 -2.90
CA ILE A 133 13.25 -0.77 -1.98
C ILE A 133 11.76 -0.48 -1.82
N TYR A 134 10.95 -1.46 -2.17
CA TYR A 134 9.51 -1.45 -1.98
C TYR A 134 9.12 -2.44 -0.89
N HIS A 135 7.97 -2.22 -0.27
CA HIS A 135 7.38 -3.15 0.68
C HIS A 135 6.01 -3.53 0.17
N HIS A 136 5.80 -4.81 -0.14
CA HIS A 136 4.52 -5.29 -0.65
C HIS A 136 3.73 -6.00 0.45
N PRO A 137 2.42 -5.70 0.58
CA PRO A 137 1.56 -6.42 1.50
C PRO A 137 1.45 -7.89 1.09
N VAL A 138 1.43 -8.77 2.08
CA VAL A 138 1.19 -10.19 1.91
C VAL A 138 -0.29 -10.45 2.17
N PHE A 139 -0.97 -10.97 1.16
CA PHE A 139 -2.38 -11.36 1.27
C PHE A 139 -2.50 -12.85 1.52
N ASP A 140 -2.39 -13.25 2.79
CA ASP A 140 -2.69 -14.60 3.25
C ASP A 140 -4.14 -14.71 3.76
N ALA A 141 -4.50 -15.88 4.31
CA ALA A 141 -5.83 -16.11 4.85
C ALA A 141 -6.19 -15.15 6.02
N GLN A 142 -5.20 -14.73 6.81
CA GLN A 142 -5.41 -13.79 7.91
C GLN A 142 -5.70 -12.38 7.36
N ALA A 143 -4.92 -11.92 6.38
CA ALA A 143 -5.16 -10.65 5.70
C ALA A 143 -6.56 -10.61 5.05
N GLY A 144 -6.93 -11.68 4.33
CA GLY A 144 -8.26 -11.78 3.71
C GLY A 144 -9.42 -11.74 4.71
N ALA A 145 -9.29 -12.43 5.86
CA ALA A 145 -10.29 -12.37 6.91
C ALA A 145 -10.37 -11.01 7.60
N ALA A 146 -9.27 -10.26 7.68
CA ALA A 146 -9.24 -8.91 8.23
C ALA A 146 -9.90 -7.89 7.28
N GLN A 147 -9.70 -8.02 5.96
CA GLN A 147 -10.22 -7.08 4.95
C GLN A 147 -11.72 -6.83 5.03
N SER A 148 -12.52 -7.88 5.19
CA SER A 148 -13.97 -7.77 5.33
C SER A 148 -14.44 -7.00 6.57
N ARG A 149 -13.52 -6.76 7.52
CA ARG A 149 -13.80 -6.09 8.79
C ARG A 149 -13.14 -4.72 8.90
N LEU A 150 -12.26 -4.35 7.97
CA LEU A 150 -11.50 -3.10 8.04
C LEU A 150 -12.38 -1.87 8.11
N TRP A 151 -13.53 -1.89 7.43
CA TRP A 151 -14.41 -0.74 7.42
C TRP A 151 -15.00 -0.41 8.80
N ALA A 152 -14.99 -1.35 9.74
CA ALA A 152 -15.39 -1.09 11.12
C ALA A 152 -14.43 -0.14 11.87
N LEU A 153 -13.24 0.16 11.32
CA LEU A 153 -12.29 1.12 11.89
C LEU A 153 -12.64 2.57 11.56
N GLN A 154 -13.36 2.82 10.47
CA GLN A 154 -13.51 4.16 9.90
C GLN A 154 -14.24 5.12 10.84
N GLY A 155 -13.66 6.30 11.07
CA GLY A 155 -14.21 7.38 11.88
C GLY A 155 -14.10 7.18 13.39
N ARG A 156 -13.68 6.01 13.88
CA ARG A 156 -13.48 5.76 15.31
C ARG A 156 -12.36 6.66 15.84
N ARG A 157 -12.61 7.35 16.96
CA ARG A 157 -11.67 8.30 17.57
C ARG A 157 -11.07 9.26 16.54
N ASN A 158 -11.94 9.77 15.67
CA ASN A 158 -11.61 10.69 14.58
C ASN A 158 -10.52 10.19 13.61
N THR A 159 -10.33 8.87 13.52
CA THR A 159 -9.26 8.23 12.73
C THR A 159 -9.87 7.47 11.56
N TRP A 160 -9.27 7.65 10.38
CA TRP A 160 -9.68 6.97 9.15
C TRP A 160 -8.47 6.33 8.50
N PHE A 161 -8.66 5.17 7.89
CA PHE A 161 -7.61 4.45 7.18
C PHE A 161 -8.00 4.25 5.72
N CYS A 162 -7.03 4.34 4.83
CA CYS A 162 -7.20 3.96 3.44
C CYS A 162 -5.87 3.47 2.85
N GLY A 163 -5.96 2.71 1.77
CA GLY A 163 -4.78 2.18 1.09
C GLY A 163 -5.10 0.91 0.33
N ALA A 164 -4.18 0.48 -0.52
CA ALA A 164 -4.39 -0.66 -1.40
C ALA A 164 -4.65 -1.98 -0.64
N TRP A 165 -4.26 -2.06 0.63
CA TRP A 165 -4.48 -3.20 1.51
C TRP A 165 -5.95 -3.40 1.94
N PHE A 166 -6.84 -2.46 1.62
CA PHE A 166 -8.29 -2.67 1.72
C PHE A 166 -8.86 -3.60 0.64
N GLY A 167 -8.12 -3.82 -0.46
CA GLY A 167 -8.46 -4.73 -1.55
C GLY A 167 -7.26 -5.61 -1.92
N ALA A 168 -7.07 -5.92 -3.20
CA ALA A 168 -6.04 -6.87 -3.64
C ALA A 168 -4.61 -6.28 -3.74
N GLY A 169 -4.36 -5.07 -3.22
CA GLY A 169 -3.04 -4.43 -3.22
C GLY A 169 -2.68 -3.65 -4.47
N PHE A 170 -3.64 -3.38 -5.35
CA PHE A 170 -3.46 -2.57 -6.56
C PHE A 170 -3.82 -1.09 -6.34
N HIS A 171 -3.42 -0.26 -7.30
CA HIS A 171 -3.68 1.19 -7.29
C HIS A 171 -5.17 1.52 -7.19
N GLU A 172 -6.02 0.78 -7.90
CA GLU A 172 -7.48 0.97 -7.87
C GLU A 172 -8.06 0.70 -6.47
N ASP A 173 -7.53 -0.29 -5.75
CA ASP A 173 -7.99 -0.60 -4.39
C ASP A 173 -7.71 0.58 -3.44
N GLY A 174 -6.52 1.19 -3.58
CA GLY A 174 -6.13 2.37 -2.82
C GLY A 174 -6.94 3.61 -3.20
N LEU A 175 -7.22 3.80 -4.48
CA LEU A 175 -8.06 4.89 -4.99
C LEU A 175 -9.49 4.78 -4.46
N GLN A 176 -10.11 3.60 -4.57
CA GLN A 176 -11.47 3.37 -4.08
C GLN A 176 -11.55 3.56 -2.56
N ALA A 177 -10.58 3.06 -1.80
CA ALA A 177 -10.53 3.25 -0.35
C ALA A 177 -10.41 4.73 0.02
N GLY A 178 -9.51 5.48 -0.63
CA GLY A 178 -9.33 6.90 -0.37
C GLY A 178 -10.57 7.72 -0.69
N LEU A 179 -11.20 7.47 -1.84
CA LEU A 179 -12.44 8.13 -2.23
C LEU A 179 -13.58 7.80 -1.25
N ALA A 180 -13.77 6.53 -0.88
CA ALA A 180 -14.82 6.14 0.04
C ALA A 180 -14.64 6.76 1.44
N VAL A 181 -13.39 6.94 1.91
CA VAL A 181 -13.11 7.70 3.14
C VAL A 181 -13.47 9.18 2.97
N ALA A 182 -13.04 9.82 1.89
CA ALA A 182 -13.32 11.23 1.63
C ALA A 182 -14.83 11.50 1.54
N GLU A 183 -15.59 10.60 0.91
CA GLU A 183 -17.04 10.71 0.77
C GLU A 183 -17.76 10.54 2.12
N GLN A 184 -17.33 9.60 2.96
CA GLN A 184 -17.92 9.40 4.30
C GLN A 184 -17.55 10.51 5.28
N LEU A 185 -16.29 10.94 5.30
CA LEU A 185 -15.82 12.00 6.19
C LEU A 185 -16.38 13.36 5.77
N GLY A 186 -16.36 13.67 4.47
CA GLY A 186 -16.79 14.97 3.95
C GLY A 186 -18.29 15.09 3.70
N GLY A 187 -19.03 13.98 3.66
CA GLY A 187 -20.45 13.98 3.26
C GLY A 187 -20.68 14.40 1.81
N LEU A 188 -19.63 14.36 0.98
CA LEU A 188 -19.66 14.73 -0.43
C LEU A 188 -19.60 13.47 -1.31
N ARG A 189 -20.03 13.61 -2.56
CA ARG A 189 -19.91 12.56 -3.57
C ARG A 189 -18.89 12.98 -4.61
N ARG A 190 -18.10 12.03 -5.11
CA ARG A 190 -17.21 12.28 -6.26
C ARG A 190 -18.04 12.81 -7.46
N PRO A 191 -17.50 13.71 -8.29
CA PRO A 191 -18.27 14.38 -9.33
C PRO A 191 -18.54 13.54 -10.59
N TRP A 192 -18.15 12.26 -10.59
CA TRP A 192 -18.38 11.31 -11.68
C TRP A 192 -19.08 10.06 -11.16
N GLN A 193 -19.67 9.28 -12.07
CA GLN A 193 -20.30 8.01 -11.75
C GLN A 193 -19.57 6.88 -12.47
N VAL A 194 -19.37 5.78 -11.77
CA VAL A 194 -18.85 4.52 -12.31
C VAL A 194 -19.67 3.38 -11.73
N GLU A 195 -19.81 2.30 -12.49
CA GLU A 195 -20.39 1.07 -11.97
C GLU A 195 -19.47 0.52 -10.87
N ASP A 196 -20.08 0.06 -9.78
CA ASP A 196 -19.40 -0.58 -8.65
C ASP A 196 -18.17 0.20 -8.12
N GLU A 197 -18.39 1.49 -7.81
CA GLU A 197 -17.36 2.48 -7.44
C GLU A 197 -16.48 2.15 -6.21
N SER A 198 -16.84 1.10 -5.49
CA SER A 198 -16.13 0.55 -4.32
C SER A 198 -16.12 -0.99 -4.34
N GLY A 199 -16.34 -1.62 -5.51
CA GLY A 199 -16.50 -3.07 -5.66
C GLY A 199 -15.30 -3.91 -5.26
N ARG A 200 -14.11 -3.29 -5.18
CA ARG A 200 -12.86 -3.98 -4.83
C ARG A 200 -12.55 -3.95 -3.35
N ILE A 201 -13.39 -3.29 -2.55
CA ILE A 201 -13.21 -3.09 -1.11
C ILE A 201 -14.52 -3.36 -0.35
N HIS A 202 -14.43 -3.63 0.95
CA HIS A 202 -15.59 -4.01 1.77
C HIS A 202 -16.19 -2.80 2.51
N VAL A 203 -16.79 -1.86 1.77
CA VAL A 203 -17.42 -0.67 2.38
C VAL A 203 -18.73 -1.05 3.08
N THR A 204 -18.83 -0.77 4.38
CA THR A 204 -20.13 -0.80 5.09
C THR A 204 -20.65 0.62 5.24
N ARG A 205 -21.86 0.89 4.77
CA ARG A 205 -22.55 2.19 4.96
C ARG A 205 -23.08 2.32 6.39
N ASN A 206 -22.19 2.33 7.38
CA ASN A 206 -22.54 2.52 8.78
C ASN A 206 -21.94 3.83 9.30
N ALA A 207 -22.43 4.95 8.78
CA ALA A 207 -22.54 6.23 9.47
C ALA A 207 -23.18 7.20 8.47
N GLY A 208 -24.35 7.73 8.82
CA GLY A 208 -24.87 8.93 8.15
C GLY A 208 -23.86 10.08 8.27
N PRO A 209 -24.02 11.15 7.48
CA PRO A 209 -23.15 12.31 7.55
C PRO A 209 -23.01 12.80 9.00
N ILE A 210 -21.79 13.23 9.35
CA ILE A 210 -21.45 13.83 10.63
C ILE A 210 -22.35 15.07 10.80
N GLY A 211 -23.50 14.92 11.47
CA GLY A 211 -24.50 15.98 11.58
C GLY A 211 -25.90 15.53 12.02
N GLN A 212 -26.30 14.27 11.83
CA GLN A 212 -27.58 13.77 12.34
C GLN A 212 -27.37 13.03 13.66
N ARG A 213 -27.30 13.79 14.77
CA ARG A 213 -27.60 13.22 16.09
C ARG A 213 -29.07 12.81 16.07
N ILE A 214 -29.33 11.53 16.33
CA ILE A 214 -30.66 11.02 16.59
C ILE A 214 -31.22 11.81 17.78
N THR A 215 -32.18 12.70 17.55
CA THR A 215 -33.04 13.20 18.62
C THR A 215 -33.96 12.05 19.01
N GLU A 216 -33.72 11.45 20.18
CA GLU A 216 -34.69 10.58 20.81
C GLU A 216 -35.94 11.41 21.19
N PRO A 217 -37.16 10.94 20.87
CA PRO A 217 -38.36 11.57 21.40
C PRO A 217 -38.51 11.25 22.89
N ALA A 218 -38.99 12.26 23.63
CA ALA A 218 -39.26 12.22 25.07
C ALA A 218 -40.34 11.20 25.47
#